data_AF-A0A2T2YI15-F1
#
_entry.id   AF-A0A2T2YI15-F1
#
_cell.length_a   1.000
_cell.length_b   1.000
_cell.length_c   1.000
_cell.angle_alpha   90.00
_cell.angle_beta   90.00
_cell.angle_gamma   90.00
#
_symmetry.space_group_name_H-M   'P 1'
#
loop_
_entity.id
_entity.type
_entity.pdbx_description
1 polymer ?
#
loop_
_entity_poly.entity_id
_entity_poly.type
_entity_poly.pdbx_seq_one_letter_code
_entity_poly.pdbx_strand_id
1 'polypeptide(L)'
;MNDWPTYNQTKIADFVQELKVYFGNPLTIDSIYRKELDPKDGLDLWRHEAGSSVAEMIHISTRFEGESNFDKILQQLLNYYKVVKYHRKSTPKKY
;
A
#
# COMPACT_ATOMS: atom_id res chain seq x y z
N MET A 1 -7.14 -3.00 -18.65
CA MET A 1 -7.03 -1.76 -17.85
C MET A 1 -5.85 -1.01 -18.43
N ASN A 2 -6.10 -0.12 -19.40
CA ASN A 2 -5.03 0.58 -20.15
C ASN A 2 -4.78 1.99 -19.60
N ASP A 3 -5.63 2.43 -18.66
CA ASP A 3 -5.62 3.78 -18.07
C ASP A 3 -4.86 3.84 -16.74
N TRP A 4 -4.21 2.74 -16.34
CA TRP A 4 -3.44 2.65 -15.11
C TRP A 4 -1.93 2.66 -15.41
N PRO A 5 -1.13 3.52 -14.77
CA PRO A 5 0.32 3.49 -14.90
C PRO A 5 0.89 2.20 -14.30
N THR A 6 1.23 1.23 -15.14
CA THR A 6 1.73 -0.08 -14.70
C THR A 6 3.22 -0.08 -14.37
N TYR A 7 3.92 1.03 -14.64
CA TYR A 7 5.38 1.13 -14.59
C TYR A 7 5.99 0.65 -13.26
N ASN A 8 5.42 1.04 -12.11
CA ASN A 8 5.94 0.69 -10.78
C ASN A 8 5.13 -0.42 -10.05
N GLN A 9 4.21 -1.11 -10.73
CA GLN A 9 3.35 -2.11 -10.08
C GLN A 9 4.04 -3.45 -9.80
N THR A 10 5.17 -3.73 -10.47
CA THR A 10 5.80 -5.07 -10.41
C THR A 10 6.55 -5.30 -9.10
N LYS A 11 7.08 -4.23 -8.48
CA LYS A 11 7.83 -4.31 -7.23
C LYS A 11 7.15 -3.43 -6.20
N ILE A 12 6.76 -4.05 -5.09
CA ILE A 12 6.11 -3.33 -3.98
C ILE A 12 6.98 -2.18 -3.44
N ALA A 13 8.30 -2.32 -3.50
CA ALA A 13 9.23 -1.27 -3.09
C ALA A 13 9.12 -0.01 -3.97
N ASP A 14 8.98 -0.20 -5.29
CA ASP A 14 8.88 0.91 -6.25
C ASP A 14 7.52 1.62 -6.09
N PHE A 15 6.44 0.86 -5.90
CA PHE A 15 5.12 1.40 -5.55
C PHE A 15 5.13 2.21 -4.24
N VAL A 16 5.74 1.67 -3.19
CA VAL A 16 5.86 2.35 -1.89
C VAL A 16 6.68 3.63 -2.00
N GLN A 17 7.76 3.59 -2.79
CA GLN A 17 8.58 4.77 -3.02
C GLN A 17 7.78 5.86 -3.73
N GLU A 18 6.99 5.51 -4.76
CA GLU A 18 6.12 6.46 -5.47
C GLU A 18 5.09 7.09 -4.52
N LEU A 19 4.40 6.28 -3.71
CA LEU A 19 3.46 6.78 -2.70
C LEU A 19 4.12 7.78 -1.75
N LYS A 20 5.30 7.45 -1.23
CA LYS A 20 6.03 8.30 -0.28
C LYS A 20 6.55 9.58 -0.92
N VAL A 21 6.98 9.53 -2.18
CA VAL A 21 7.40 10.71 -2.94
C VAL A 21 6.20 11.64 -3.18
N TYR A 22 5.04 11.08 -3.52
CA TYR A 22 3.87 11.86 -3.85
C TYR A 22 3.17 12.42 -2.60
N PHE A 23 2.86 11.59 -1.61
CA PHE A 23 2.08 11.95 -0.42
C PHE A 23 2.93 12.46 0.75
N GLY A 24 4.14 11.91 0.94
CA GLY A 24 5.05 12.29 2.02
C GLY A 24 5.76 11.10 2.66
N ASN A 25 6.90 11.39 3.29
CA ASN A 25 7.69 10.43 4.06
C ASN A 25 8.08 11.06 5.41
N PRO A 26 7.49 10.64 6.54
CA PRO A 26 6.64 9.45 6.72
C PRO A 26 5.26 9.57 6.05
N LEU A 27 4.73 8.44 5.60
CA LEU A 27 3.41 8.36 5.01
C LEU A 27 2.34 8.27 6.11
N THR A 28 1.55 9.34 6.25
CA THR A 28 0.50 9.47 7.27
C THR A 28 -0.85 9.81 6.65
N ILE A 29 -1.94 9.53 7.37
CA ILE A 29 -3.31 9.93 6.94
C ILE A 29 -3.36 11.44 6.65
N ASP A 30 -2.79 12.26 7.53
CA ASP A 30 -2.73 13.71 7.35
C ASP A 30 -1.96 14.11 6.09
N SER A 31 -0.83 13.45 5.80
CA SER A 31 -0.04 13.75 4.59
C SER A 31 -0.80 13.40 3.31
N ILE A 32 -1.64 12.36 3.36
CA ILE A 32 -2.49 11.93 2.25
C ILE A 32 -3.59 12.95 2.01
N TYR A 33 -4.34 13.33 3.06
CA TYR A 33 -5.47 14.25 2.94
C TYR A 33 -5.09 15.71 2.69
N ARG A 34 -3.82 16.07 2.88
CA ARG A 34 -3.31 17.41 2.50
C ARG A 34 -3.03 17.54 1.00
N LYS A 35 -2.98 16.44 0.24
CA LYS A 35 -2.84 16.52 -1.21
C LYS A 35 -4.18 16.91 -1.81
N GLU A 36 -4.18 17.96 -2.60
CA GLU A 36 -5.34 18.37 -3.38
C GLU A 36 -5.37 17.59 -4.70
N LEU A 37 -6.57 17.35 -5.22
CA LEU A 37 -6.76 16.72 -6.51
C LEU A 37 -6.51 17.75 -7.61
N ASP A 38 -5.56 17.47 -8.50
CA ASP A 38 -5.36 18.17 -9.76
C ASP A 38 -6.01 17.38 -10.91
N PRO A 39 -7.23 17.77 -11.36
CA PRO A 39 -7.94 17.07 -12.42
C PRO A 39 -7.27 17.19 -13.79
N LYS A 40 -6.20 18.00 -13.93
CA LYS A 40 -5.42 18.13 -15.18
C LYS A 40 -4.28 17.12 -15.27
N ASP A 41 -3.85 16.54 -14.15
CA ASP A 41 -2.93 15.41 -14.15
C ASP A 41 -3.73 14.10 -14.28
N GLY A 42 -3.61 13.45 -15.44
CA GLY A 42 -4.33 12.20 -15.74
C GLY A 42 -4.00 11.03 -14.81
N LEU A 43 -2.94 11.14 -14.00
CA LEU A 43 -2.58 10.14 -12.98
C LEU A 43 -3.08 10.51 -11.59
N ASP A 44 -3.53 11.74 -11.36
CA ASP A 44 -3.78 12.26 -10.02
C ASP A 44 -4.99 11.59 -9.36
N LEU A 45 -6.06 11.37 -10.11
CA LEU A 45 -7.24 10.63 -9.66
C LEU A 45 -6.85 9.27 -9.07
N TRP A 46 -6.00 8.52 -9.77
CA TRP A 46 -5.55 7.21 -9.32
C TRP A 46 -4.66 7.28 -8.10
N ARG A 47 -3.78 8.28 -8.01
CA ARG A 47 -2.97 8.49 -6.82
C ARG A 47 -3.86 8.75 -5.62
N HIS A 48 -4.88 9.59 -5.76
CA HIS A 48 -5.86 9.88 -4.71
C HIS A 48 -6.63 8.63 -4.27
N GLU A 49 -7.12 7.81 -5.19
CA GLU A 49 -7.78 6.53 -4.86
C GLU A 49 -6.85 5.57 -4.10
N ALA A 50 -5.59 5.45 -4.56
CA ALA A 50 -4.58 4.65 -3.87
C ALA A 50 -4.26 5.22 -2.48
N GLY A 51 -4.17 6.55 -2.36
CA GLY A 51 -3.98 7.28 -1.12
C GLY A 51 -5.11 7.01 -0.12
N SER A 52 -6.37 7.12 -0.54
CA SER A 52 -7.53 6.78 0.30
C SER A 52 -7.48 5.34 0.81
N SER A 53 -7.13 4.39 -0.07
CA SER A 53 -6.98 2.98 0.32
C SER A 53 -5.89 2.78 1.38
N VAL A 54 -4.75 3.49 1.25
CA VAL A 54 -3.66 3.44 2.24
C VAL A 54 -4.07 4.13 3.55
N ALA A 55 -4.79 5.25 3.49
CA ALA A 55 -5.30 5.93 4.67
C ALA A 55 -6.27 5.04 5.45
N GLU A 56 -7.15 4.30 4.75
CA GLU A 56 -8.05 3.33 5.36
C GLU A 56 -7.28 2.17 6.01
N MET A 57 -6.24 1.63 5.35
CA MET A 57 -5.37 0.61 5.94
C MET A 57 -4.72 1.09 7.25
N ILE A 58 -4.18 2.32 7.26
CA ILE A 58 -3.59 2.91 8.46
C ILE A 58 -4.66 3.08 9.55
N HIS A 59 -5.85 3.55 9.19
CA HIS A 59 -6.97 3.71 10.13
C HIS A 59 -7.38 2.39 10.79
N ILE A 60 -7.57 1.34 9.99
CA ILE A 60 -7.93 0.00 10.46
C ILE A 60 -6.84 -0.55 11.40
N SER A 61 -5.58 -0.52 10.97
CA SER A 61 -4.46 -0.98 11.79
C SER A 61 -4.36 -0.21 13.12
N THR A 62 -4.53 1.11 13.08
CA THR A 62 -4.51 1.93 14.30
C THR A 62 -5.62 1.52 15.26
N ARG A 63 -6.82 1.24 14.74
CA ARG A 63 -7.99 0.91 15.54
C ARG A 63 -7.94 -0.49 16.15
N PHE A 64 -7.44 -1.48 15.42
CA PHE A 64 -7.53 -2.89 15.82
C PHE A 64 -6.21 -3.49 16.30
N GLU A 65 -5.07 -2.97 15.83
CA GLU A 65 -3.74 -3.48 16.16
C GLU A 65 -2.88 -2.45 16.94
N GLY A 66 -3.36 -1.22 17.11
CA GLY A 66 -2.64 -0.15 17.81
C GLY A 66 -1.39 0.36 17.07
N GLU A 67 -1.23 0.03 15.79
CA GLU A 67 -0.10 0.44 14.96
C GLU A 67 -0.55 1.39 13.86
N SER A 68 0.07 2.57 13.79
CA SER A 68 -0.24 3.63 12.81
C SER A 68 0.92 3.93 11.85
N ASN A 69 2.10 3.35 12.08
CA ASN A 69 3.26 3.52 11.22
C ASN A 69 3.11 2.64 9.96
N PHE A 70 2.92 3.28 8.81
CA PHE A 70 2.76 2.61 7.52
C PHE A 70 3.83 1.54 7.23
N ASP A 71 5.11 1.83 7.51
CA ASP A 71 6.20 0.90 7.19
C ASP A 71 6.14 -0.37 8.04
N LYS A 72 5.78 -0.24 9.32
CA LYS A 72 5.59 -1.39 10.20
C LYS A 72 4.38 -2.22 9.80
N ILE A 73 3.26 -1.57 9.47
CA ILE A 73 2.04 -2.24 8.97
C ILE A 73 2.39 -3.05 7.71
N LEU A 74 3.05 -2.42 6.74
CA LEU A 74 3.45 -3.07 5.50
C LEU A 74 4.40 -4.25 5.76
N GLN A 75 5.37 -4.08 6.64
CA GLN A 75 6.30 -5.15 7.01
C GLN A 75 5.58 -6.35 7.61
N GLN A 76 4.61 -6.12 8.51
CA GLN A 76 3.79 -7.19 9.11
C GLN A 76 2.97 -7.92 8.05
N LEU A 77 2.30 -7.20 7.14
CA LEU A 77 1.54 -7.79 6.04
C LEU A 77 2.44 -8.65 5.13
N LEU A 78 3.60 -8.11 4.72
CA LEU A 78 4.54 -8.84 3.89
C LEU A 78 5.07 -10.10 4.58
N ASN A 79 5.32 -10.04 5.88
CA ASN A 79 5.77 -11.19 6.67
C ASN A 79 4.68 -12.26 6.72
N TYR A 80 3.42 -11.89 6.96
CA TYR A 80 2.28 -12.82 6.95
C TYR A 80 2.22 -13.60 5.63
N TYR A 81 2.21 -12.91 4.49
CA TYR A 81 2.09 -13.57 3.18
C TYR A 81 3.34 -14.37 2.77
N LYS A 82 4.54 -13.99 3.24
CA LYS A 82 5.73 -14.82 3.10
C LYS A 82 5.54 -16.14 3.84
N VAL A 83 5.16 -16.11 5.12
CA VAL A 83 4.98 -17.30 5.97
C VAL A 83 3.88 -18.22 5.44
N VAL A 84 2.74 -17.66 5.01
CA VAL A 84 1.64 -18.42 4.40
C VAL A 84 2.10 -19.12 3.12
N LYS A 85 2.91 -18.47 2.27
CA LYS A 85 3.47 -19.08 1.06
C LYS A 85 4.39 -20.26 1.38
N TYR A 86 5.13 -20.21 2.49
CA TYR A 86 5.93 -21.34 2.95
C TYR A 86 5.06 -22.52 3.42
N HIS A 87 4.01 -22.25 4.20
CA HIS A 87 3.13 -23.31 4.73
C HIS A 87 2.29 -24.01 3.65
N ARG A 88 1.89 -23.29 2.59
CA ARG A 88 1.19 -23.88 1.44
C ARG A 88 2.07 -24.75 0.54
N LYS A 89 3.40 -24.60 0.59
CA LYS A 89 4.34 -25.43 -0.18
C LYS A 89 4.74 -26.71 0.56
N SER A 90 4.63 -26.74 1.89
CA SER A 90 5.03 -27.87 2.73
C SER A 90 3.92 -28.90 2.98
N THR A 91 2.71 -28.69 2.47
CA THR A 91 1.63 -29.67 2.54
C THR A 91 1.77 -30.67 1.39
N PRO A 92 2.13 -31.95 1.63
CA PRO A 92 2.21 -32.93 0.57
C PRO A 92 0.80 -33.15 0.00
N LYS A 93 0.67 -33.12 -1.33
CA LYS A 93 -0.54 -33.62 -1.97
C LYS A 93 -0.62 -35.13 -1.65
N LYS A 94 -1.54 -35.51 -0.78
CA LYS A 94 -1.94 -36.90 -0.62
C LYS A 94 -2.64 -37.30 -1.92
N TYR A 95 -1.92 -38.04 -2.76
CA TYR A 95 -2.49 -38.83 -3.85
C TYR A 95 -2.66 -40.26 -3.34
#